data_AF-A0A8J9X6X4-F1
#
_entry.id   AF-A0A8J9X6X4-F1
#
_cell.length_a   1.000
_cell.length_b   1.000
_cell.length_c   1.000
_cell.angle_alpha   90.00
_cell.angle_beta   90.00
_cell.angle_gamma   90.00
#
_symmetry.space_group_name_H-M   'P 1'
#
loop_
_entity.id
_entity.type
_entity.pdbx_description
1 polymer ?
#
loop_
_entity_poly.entity_id
_entity_poly.type
_entity_poly.pdbx_seq_one_letter_code
_entity_poly.pdbx_strand_id
1 'polypeptide(L)'
;DPDHRGVARSWLNYMAMCAGIAAPNTLSEIFRGYIGDKSAPERLRPEEIVSIGDNLVAVRGVTDVKLGPIQYQSLWKNEFGYQRPAELATVRLRYMVEVLSNFSQYVPDQKYLHLRGATFLLDADGRVLYEHRDTGVLAYSKTMARPLTFLQPYIGD
;
A
#
# COMPACT_ATOMS: atom_id res chain seq x y z
N ASP A 1 -17.42 -9.82 29.10
CA ASP A 1 -16.34 -8.84 29.32
C ASP A 1 -16.51 -7.67 28.35
N PRO A 2 -16.60 -6.41 28.82
CA PRO A 2 -16.62 -5.22 27.96
C PRO A 2 -15.42 -5.13 26.99
N ASP A 3 -14.30 -5.78 27.28
CA ASP A 3 -13.06 -5.67 26.52
C ASP A 3 -13.12 -6.38 25.14
N HIS A 4 -13.71 -7.59 25.09
CA HIS A 4 -13.84 -8.36 23.84
C HIS A 4 -14.75 -7.69 22.80
N ARG A 5 -15.78 -6.95 23.25
CA ARG A 5 -16.68 -6.23 22.34
C ARG A 5 -15.99 -5.03 21.68
N GLY A 6 -15.07 -4.37 22.41
CA GLY A 6 -14.26 -3.26 21.89
C GLY A 6 -13.27 -3.70 20.81
N VAL A 7 -12.57 -4.81 21.06
CA VAL A 7 -11.63 -5.40 20.09
C VAL A 7 -12.36 -5.86 18.83
N ALA A 8 -13.46 -6.62 18.96
CA ALA A 8 -14.24 -7.09 17.82
C ALA A 8 -14.76 -5.94 16.94
N ARG A 9 -15.26 -4.87 17.57
CA ARG A 9 -15.73 -3.68 16.84
C ARG A 9 -14.60 -2.96 16.11
N SER A 10 -13.43 -2.82 16.75
CA SER A 10 -12.26 -2.17 16.13
C SER A 10 -11.75 -2.96 14.92
N TRP A 11 -11.71 -4.29 15.04
CA TRP A 11 -11.35 -5.19 13.94
C TRP A 11 -12.34 -5.14 12.78
N LEU A 12 -13.66 -5.16 13.06
CA LEU A 12 -14.69 -5.04 12.03
C LEU A 12 -14.63 -3.70 11.30
N ASN A 13 -14.40 -2.60 12.03
CA ASN A 13 -14.23 -1.28 11.44
C ASN A 13 -12.99 -1.23 10.53
N TYR A 14 -11.88 -1.83 10.97
CA TYR A 14 -10.66 -1.93 10.17
C TYR A 14 -10.89 -2.73 8.89
N MET A 15 -11.55 -3.88 8.98
CA MET A 15 -11.88 -4.68 7.79
C MET A 15 -12.82 -3.96 6.82
N ALA A 16 -13.83 -3.25 7.33
CA ALA A 16 -14.73 -2.43 6.50
C ALA A 16 -13.98 -1.27 5.81
N MET A 17 -13.01 -0.68 6.51
CA MET A 17 -12.14 0.37 5.96
C MET A 17 -11.21 -0.19 4.87
N CYS A 18 -10.59 -1.35 5.09
CA CYS A 18 -9.79 -2.06 4.09
C CYS A 18 -10.61 -2.46 2.86
N ALA A 19 -11.88 -2.80 3.04
CA ALA A 19 -12.83 -3.05 1.94
C ALA A 19 -13.27 -1.77 1.21
N GLY A 20 -12.87 -0.58 1.68
CA GLY A 20 -13.21 0.71 1.08
C GLY A 20 -14.60 1.23 1.43
N ILE A 21 -15.36 0.54 2.29
CA ILE A 21 -16.78 0.86 2.62
C ILE A 21 -16.89 2.15 3.44
N ALA A 22 -15.83 2.56 4.15
CA ALA A 22 -15.79 3.76 4.99
C ALA A 22 -14.59 4.66 4.70
N ALA A 23 -13.95 4.52 3.53
CA ALA A 23 -12.68 5.17 3.21
C ALA A 23 -12.74 5.83 1.82
N PRO A 24 -13.19 7.10 1.75
CA PRO A 24 -13.20 7.89 0.52
C PRO A 24 -11.87 7.77 -0.24
N ASN A 25 -11.96 7.61 -1.57
CA ASN A 25 -10.82 7.45 -2.48
C ASN A 25 -10.01 6.15 -2.34
N THR A 26 -10.38 5.23 -1.43
CA THR A 26 -9.67 3.94 -1.30
C THR A 26 -9.96 3.02 -2.48
N LEU A 27 -11.22 2.92 -2.90
CA LEU A 27 -11.59 2.08 -4.05
C LEU A 27 -10.95 2.56 -5.35
N SER A 28 -10.93 3.87 -5.62
CA SER A 28 -10.25 4.42 -6.80
C SER A 28 -8.75 4.13 -6.78
N GLU A 29 -8.11 4.22 -5.61
CA GLU A 29 -6.70 3.84 -5.45
C GLU A 29 -6.46 2.33 -5.64
N ILE A 30 -7.41 1.47 -5.24
CA ILE A 30 -7.36 0.04 -5.54
C ILE A 30 -7.43 -0.17 -7.06
N PHE A 31 -8.42 0.43 -7.73
CA PHE A 31 -8.57 0.34 -9.19
C PHE A 31 -7.33 0.86 -9.93
N ARG A 32 -6.74 1.98 -9.50
CA ARG A 32 -5.48 2.51 -10.03
C ARG A 32 -4.34 1.48 -9.94
N GLY A 33 -4.32 0.67 -8.89
CA GLY A 33 -3.33 -0.38 -8.73
C GLY A 33 -3.47 -1.53 -9.73
N TYR A 34 -4.70 -1.85 -10.14
CA TYR A 34 -4.97 -2.91 -11.13
C TYR A 34 -4.86 -2.42 -12.57
N ILE A 35 -5.32 -1.20 -12.84
CA ILE A 35 -5.31 -0.61 -14.20
C ILE A 35 -3.93 -0.04 -14.57
N GLY A 36 -3.12 0.36 -13.58
CA GLY A 36 -1.86 1.08 -13.81
C GLY A 36 -2.06 2.59 -13.83
N ASP A 37 -0.94 3.32 -13.85
CA ASP A 37 -0.90 4.78 -13.78
C ASP A 37 0.28 5.34 -14.58
N LYS A 38 -0.01 6.00 -15.71
CA LYS A 38 0.99 6.59 -16.61
C LYS A 38 1.69 7.81 -16.02
N SER A 39 1.15 8.42 -14.97
CA SER A 39 1.74 9.58 -14.28
C SER A 39 2.66 9.18 -13.13
N ALA A 40 2.63 7.91 -12.73
CA ALA A 40 3.45 7.37 -11.66
C ALA A 40 4.65 6.60 -12.22
N PRO A 41 5.83 6.65 -11.55
CA PRO A 41 6.97 5.84 -11.92
C PRO A 41 6.72 4.35 -11.62
N GLU A 42 7.52 3.51 -12.27
CA GLU A 42 7.61 2.07 -11.97
C GLU A 42 7.92 1.84 -10.48
N ARG A 43 7.30 0.80 -9.92
CA ARG A 43 7.43 0.39 -8.52
C ARG A 43 8.24 -0.89 -8.35
N LEU A 44 8.33 -1.70 -9.39
CA LEU A 44 9.10 -2.96 -9.41
C LEU A 44 10.18 -2.87 -10.48
N ARG A 45 11.42 -3.18 -10.08
CA ARG A 45 12.53 -3.27 -11.04
C ARG A 45 12.37 -4.53 -11.90
N PRO A 46 12.88 -4.54 -13.15
CA PRO A 46 12.76 -5.70 -14.04
C PRO A 46 13.28 -7.02 -13.44
N GLU A 47 14.35 -6.94 -12.64
CA GLU A 47 15.01 -8.07 -12.02
C GLU A 47 14.46 -8.45 -10.62
N GLU A 48 13.65 -7.58 -10.01
CA GLU A 48 13.12 -7.78 -8.67
C GLU A 48 12.12 -8.94 -8.65
N ILE A 49 12.29 -9.89 -7.72
CA ILE A 49 11.34 -10.97 -7.53
C ILE A 49 10.50 -10.68 -6.28
N VAL A 50 9.20 -10.55 -6.49
CA VAL A 50 8.20 -10.48 -5.43
C VAL A 50 7.64 -11.88 -5.19
N SER A 51 8.10 -12.52 -4.12
CA SER A 51 7.53 -13.78 -3.64
C SER A 51 6.52 -13.53 -2.53
N ILE A 52 5.41 -14.26 -2.57
CA ILE A 52 4.27 -14.11 -1.66
C ILE A 52 3.82 -15.50 -1.20
N GLY A 53 3.69 -15.69 0.12
CA GLY A 53 3.18 -16.91 0.76
C GLY A 53 4.00 -18.15 0.40
N ASP A 54 5.22 -18.28 0.92
CA ASP A 54 6.12 -19.42 0.69
C ASP A 54 6.31 -19.80 -0.79
N ASN A 55 6.49 -18.79 -1.66
CA ASN A 55 6.62 -18.93 -3.12
C ASN A 55 5.36 -19.49 -3.84
N LEU A 56 4.19 -19.44 -3.22
CA LEU A 56 2.92 -19.76 -3.88
C LEU A 56 2.63 -18.80 -5.04
N VAL A 57 2.97 -17.52 -4.86
CA VAL A 57 2.96 -16.53 -5.93
C VAL A 57 4.34 -15.92 -6.04
N ALA A 58 4.93 -15.94 -7.23
CA ALA A 58 6.20 -15.26 -7.51
C ALA A 58 6.06 -14.44 -8.78
N VAL A 59 6.36 -13.14 -8.69
CA VAL A 59 6.35 -12.22 -9.82
C VAL A 59 7.76 -11.66 -9.99
N ARG A 60 8.38 -11.88 -11.15
CA ARG A 60 9.63 -11.20 -11.52
C ARG A 60 9.29 -9.91 -12.27
N GLY A 61 9.57 -8.76 -11.66
CA GLY A 61 9.15 -7.45 -12.13
C GLY A 61 7.63 -7.40 -12.31
N VAL A 62 7.20 -7.43 -13.56
CA VAL A 62 5.83 -7.80 -13.98
C VAL A 62 5.86 -8.64 -15.25
N THR A 63 6.95 -9.35 -15.54
CA THR A 63 7.09 -10.14 -16.77
C THR A 63 6.64 -11.58 -16.57
N ASP A 64 7.16 -12.25 -15.56
CA ASP A 64 6.89 -13.66 -15.32
C ASP A 64 6.10 -13.81 -14.02
N VAL A 65 4.88 -14.33 -14.14
CA VAL A 65 3.99 -14.59 -13.01
C VAL A 65 3.88 -16.09 -12.83
N LYS A 66 4.28 -16.56 -11.65
CA LYS A 66 4.05 -17.90 -11.17
C LYS A 66 2.94 -17.87 -10.13
N LEU A 67 1.89 -18.65 -10.37
CA LEU A 67 0.76 -18.86 -9.47
C LEU A 67 0.60 -20.37 -9.23
N GLY A 68 1.25 -20.88 -8.18
CA GLY A 68 1.30 -22.30 -7.88
C GLY A 68 1.89 -23.12 -9.05
N PRO A 69 1.12 -24.05 -9.65
CA PRO A 69 1.58 -24.83 -10.79
C PRO A 69 1.55 -24.05 -12.12
N ILE A 70 0.86 -22.92 -12.18
CA ILE A 70 0.67 -22.15 -13.41
C ILE A 70 1.77 -21.10 -13.52
N GLN A 71 2.42 -21.03 -14.69
CA GLN A 71 3.36 -19.97 -15.05
C GLN A 71 2.92 -19.34 -16.35
N TYR A 72 2.87 -18.02 -16.39
CA TYR A 72 2.53 -17.27 -17.59
C TYR A 72 3.34 -15.98 -17.67
N GLN A 73 3.50 -15.49 -18.89
CA GLN A 73 4.07 -14.18 -19.12
C GLN A 73 2.97 -13.13 -19.10
N SER A 74 3.19 -12.05 -18.36
CA SER A 74 2.33 -10.90 -18.34
C SER A 74 2.19 -10.26 -19.71
N LEU A 75 1.00 -9.74 -19.98
CA LEU A 75 0.68 -9.01 -21.21
C LEU A 75 1.47 -7.70 -21.34
N TRP A 76 1.99 -7.17 -20.24
CA TRP A 76 2.64 -5.85 -20.16
C TRP A 76 4.16 -5.94 -20.06
N LYS A 77 4.75 -7.08 -20.43
CA LYS A 77 6.19 -7.34 -20.24
C LYS A 77 7.14 -6.39 -20.99
N ASN A 78 6.65 -5.74 -22.03
CA ASN A 78 7.41 -4.82 -22.88
C ASN A 78 7.12 -3.34 -22.57
N GLU A 79 6.24 -3.06 -21.61
CA GLU A 79 5.91 -1.71 -21.20
C GLU A 79 6.91 -1.22 -20.14
N PHE A 80 7.36 0.02 -20.28
CA PHE A 80 8.33 0.64 -19.37
C PHE A 80 8.06 2.14 -19.18
N GLY A 81 8.59 2.70 -18.10
CA GLY A 81 8.59 4.13 -17.79
C GLY A 81 7.37 4.62 -17.01
N TYR A 82 6.48 3.73 -16.59
CA TYR A 82 5.31 4.06 -15.77
C TYR A 82 4.85 2.91 -14.89
N GLN A 83 3.98 3.19 -13.92
CA GLN A 83 3.37 2.16 -13.07
C GLN A 83 2.45 1.26 -13.91
N ARG A 84 2.91 0.04 -14.20
CA ARG A 84 2.19 -0.92 -15.05
C ARG A 84 0.92 -1.47 -14.41
N PRO A 85 -0.02 -2.00 -15.20
CA PRO A 85 -1.20 -2.69 -14.68
C PRO A 85 -0.80 -3.82 -13.71
N ALA A 86 -1.57 -3.96 -12.63
CA ALA A 86 -1.35 -4.88 -11.50
C ALA A 86 -0.05 -4.69 -10.69
N GLU A 87 0.92 -3.89 -11.14
CA GLU A 87 2.21 -3.74 -10.46
C GLU A 87 2.06 -3.23 -9.02
N LEU A 88 1.31 -2.15 -8.83
CA LEU A 88 1.06 -1.58 -7.50
C LEU A 88 0.20 -2.52 -6.64
N ALA A 89 -0.73 -3.28 -7.24
CA ALA A 89 -1.50 -4.29 -6.52
C ALA A 89 -0.60 -5.42 -6.01
N THR A 90 0.37 -5.88 -6.81
CA THR A 90 1.38 -6.89 -6.41
C THR A 90 2.24 -6.38 -5.26
N VAL A 91 2.74 -5.15 -5.35
CA VAL A 91 3.51 -4.51 -4.25
C VAL A 91 2.68 -4.44 -2.96
N ARG A 92 1.43 -4.00 -3.06
CA ARG A 92 0.51 -3.93 -1.90
C ARG A 92 0.22 -5.32 -1.32
N LEU A 93 0.03 -6.33 -2.17
CA LEU A 93 -0.19 -7.70 -1.72
C LEU A 93 1.03 -8.26 -0.97
N ARG A 94 2.26 -8.01 -1.46
CA ARG A 94 3.50 -8.37 -0.76
C ARG A 94 3.52 -7.81 0.66
N TYR A 95 3.28 -6.50 0.80
CA TYR A 95 3.26 -5.86 2.12
C TYR A 95 2.10 -6.35 2.99
N MET A 96 0.93 -6.62 2.40
CA MET A 96 -0.20 -7.17 3.16
C MET A 96 0.14 -8.54 3.73
N VAL A 97 0.78 -9.43 2.97
CA VAL A 97 1.21 -10.74 3.47
C VAL A 97 2.22 -10.59 4.60
N GLU A 98 3.24 -9.74 4.43
CA GLU A 98 4.20 -9.43 5.50
C GLU A 98 3.50 -8.95 6.79
N VAL A 99 2.60 -7.97 6.66
CA VAL A 99 1.90 -7.35 7.79
C VAL A 99 0.95 -8.34 8.47
N LEU A 100 0.23 -9.16 7.71
CA LEU A 100 -0.68 -10.15 8.28
C LEU A 100 0.06 -11.32 8.92
N SER A 101 1.18 -11.78 8.32
CA SER A 101 2.02 -12.83 8.89
C SER A 101 2.70 -12.40 10.20
N ASN A 102 3.01 -11.11 10.34
CA ASN A 102 3.65 -10.54 11.53
C ASN A 102 2.70 -9.65 12.35
N PHE A 103 1.39 -9.82 12.20
CA PHE A 103 0.39 -8.88 12.72
C PHE A 103 0.50 -8.65 14.23
N SER A 104 0.75 -9.71 15.01
CA SER A 104 0.90 -9.62 16.47
C SER A 104 2.14 -8.84 16.92
N GLN A 105 3.18 -8.77 16.07
CA GLN A 105 4.38 -7.98 16.34
C GLN A 105 4.14 -6.50 16.05
N TYR A 106 3.41 -6.19 14.97
CA TYR A 106 3.12 -4.81 14.57
C TYR A 106 1.97 -4.18 15.36
N VAL A 107 0.98 -4.99 15.76
CA VAL A 107 -0.19 -4.55 16.54
C VAL A 107 -0.28 -5.40 17.81
N PRO A 108 0.57 -5.14 18.82
CA PRO A 108 0.59 -5.91 20.07
C PRO A 108 -0.70 -5.76 20.87
N ASP A 109 -1.38 -4.60 20.77
CA ASP A 109 -2.70 -4.38 21.36
C ASP A 109 -3.68 -3.84 20.31
N GLN A 110 -4.65 -4.67 19.94
CA GLN A 110 -5.66 -4.37 18.92
C GLN A 110 -6.70 -3.33 19.38
N LYS A 111 -6.76 -3.00 20.68
CA LYS A 111 -7.64 -1.94 21.20
C LYS A 111 -7.27 -0.57 20.65
N TYR A 112 -6.00 -0.38 20.27
CA TYR A 112 -5.47 0.87 19.75
C TYR A 112 -5.32 0.88 18.22
N LEU A 113 -6.02 -0.01 17.51
CA LEU A 113 -6.02 -0.02 16.05
C LEU A 113 -6.69 1.27 15.53
N HIS A 114 -5.89 2.26 15.18
CA HIS A 114 -6.37 3.53 14.69
C HIS A 114 -6.92 3.41 13.27
N LEU A 115 -8.10 4.00 13.04
CA LEU A 115 -8.78 3.98 11.74
C LEU A 115 -8.39 5.16 10.83
N ARG A 116 -7.50 6.05 11.28
CA ARG A 116 -7.07 7.24 10.50
C ARG A 116 -5.61 7.54 10.75
N GLY A 117 -4.86 7.69 9.67
CA GLY A 117 -3.49 8.15 9.66
C GLY A 117 -3.37 9.65 9.36
N ALA A 118 -2.15 10.15 9.47
CA ALA A 118 -1.77 11.46 8.96
C ALA A 118 -0.27 11.48 8.72
N THR A 119 0.15 12.23 7.71
CA THR A 119 1.55 12.48 7.39
C THR A 119 1.91 13.89 7.82
N PHE A 120 2.93 14.01 8.67
CA PHE A 120 3.48 15.29 9.11
C PHE A 120 4.96 15.38 8.74
N LEU A 121 5.39 16.55 8.30
CA LEU A 121 6.80 16.92 8.23
C LEU A 121 7.06 18.01 9.27
N LEU A 122 8.08 17.81 10.10
CA LEU A 122 8.47 18.74 11.15
C LEU A 122 9.88 19.26 10.87
N ASP A 123 10.16 20.52 11.21
CA ASP A 123 11.52 21.06 11.24
C ASP A 123 12.26 20.67 12.54
N ALA A 124 13.51 21.12 12.66
CA ALA A 124 14.35 20.85 13.83
C ALA A 124 13.80 21.48 15.14
N ASP A 125 12.99 22.52 15.03
CA ASP A 125 12.34 23.21 16.16
C ASP A 125 10.95 22.62 16.48
N GLY A 126 10.53 21.57 15.76
CA GLY A 126 9.23 20.91 15.93
C GLY A 126 8.06 21.63 15.25
N ARG A 127 8.31 22.61 14.38
CA ARG A 127 7.26 23.31 13.63
C ARG A 127 6.81 22.46 12.44
N VAL A 128 5.51 22.50 12.15
CA VAL A 128 4.92 21.75 11.04
C VAL A 128 5.22 22.42 9.70
N LEU A 129 5.98 21.73 8.85
CA LEU A 129 6.31 22.13 7.48
C LEU A 129 5.31 21.57 6.44
N TYR A 130 4.72 20.42 6.74
CA TYR A 130 3.70 19.78 5.92
C TYR A 130 2.75 18.98 6.80
N GLU A 131 1.46 19.03 6.45
CA GLU A 131 0.42 18.22 7.05
C GLU A 131 -0.49 17.65 5.95
N HIS A 132 -0.77 16.36 6.07
CA HIS A 132 -1.80 15.67 5.33
C HIS A 132 -2.55 14.75 6.28
N ARG A 133 -3.87 14.92 6.36
CA ARG A 133 -4.74 14.09 7.19
C ARG A 133 -5.43 13.08 6.29
N ASP A 134 -5.28 11.80 6.61
CA ASP A 134 -5.70 10.75 5.69
C ASP A 134 -7.22 10.66 5.66
N THR A 135 -7.76 10.58 4.45
CA THR A 135 -9.20 10.36 4.23
C THR A 135 -9.55 8.88 4.14
N GLY A 136 -8.56 8.00 4.11
CA GLY A 136 -8.71 6.55 3.94
C GLY A 136 -7.37 5.82 4.03
N VAL A 137 -7.40 4.48 3.99
CA VAL A 137 -6.22 3.61 4.25
C VAL A 137 -5.09 3.85 3.26
N LEU A 138 -5.45 4.22 2.02
CA LEU A 138 -4.51 4.37 0.93
C LEU A 138 -4.22 5.84 0.60
N ALA A 139 -4.80 6.80 1.34
CA ALA A 139 -4.75 8.22 1.03
C ALA A 139 -3.79 8.96 1.97
N TYR A 140 -2.52 8.55 1.98
CA TYR A 140 -1.48 9.05 2.91
C TYR A 140 -0.66 10.24 2.40
N SER A 141 -0.91 10.69 1.17
CA SER A 141 -0.27 11.86 0.57
C SER A 141 -1.26 12.59 -0.35
N LYS A 142 -1.09 13.91 -0.47
CA LYS A 142 -1.84 14.72 -1.45
C LYS A 142 -1.58 14.29 -2.89
N THR A 143 -0.44 13.66 -3.18
CA THR A 143 -0.03 13.26 -4.53
C THR A 143 0.30 11.78 -4.58
N MET A 144 -0.71 10.92 -4.72
CA MET A 144 -0.55 9.46 -4.63
C MET A 144 0.36 8.85 -5.72
N ALA A 145 0.41 9.44 -6.91
CA ALA A 145 1.32 9.02 -7.98
C ALA A 145 2.80 9.17 -7.56
N ARG A 146 3.11 10.24 -6.80
CA ARG A 146 4.45 10.57 -6.28
C ARG A 146 4.33 10.99 -4.80
N PRO A 147 4.15 10.03 -3.88
CA PRO A 147 3.71 10.33 -2.52
C PRO A 147 4.71 11.16 -1.71
N LEU A 148 5.99 11.15 -2.09
CA LEU A 148 7.08 11.86 -1.42
C LEU A 148 7.38 13.25 -2.02
N THR A 149 6.59 13.74 -2.97
CA THR A 149 6.82 15.06 -3.59
C THR A 149 6.84 16.19 -2.56
N PHE A 150 6.12 16.06 -1.44
CA PHE A 150 6.13 17.06 -0.37
C PHE A 150 7.52 17.26 0.28
N LEU A 151 8.45 16.32 0.09
CA LEU A 151 9.82 16.43 0.58
C LEU A 151 10.72 17.27 -0.34
N GLN A 152 10.39 17.41 -1.63
CA GLN A 152 11.25 18.08 -2.62
C GLN A 152 11.74 19.47 -2.21
N PRO A 153 10.92 20.35 -1.61
CA PRO A 153 11.39 21.66 -1.18
C PRO A 153 12.48 21.62 -0.09
N TYR A 154 12.69 20.47 0.56
CA TYR A 154 13.50 20.34 1.77
C TYR A 154 14.73 19.43 1.61
N ILE A 155 14.76 18.55 0.61
CA ILE A 155 15.84 17.55 0.45
C ILE A 155 16.95 17.95 -0.53
N GLY A 156 16.87 19.14 -1.14
CA GLY A 156 17.75 19.52 -2.25
C GLY A 156 17.48 18.68 -3.51
N ASP A 157 18.09 19.06 -4.63
CA ASP A 157 18.08 18.26 -5.87
C ASP A 157 18.93 16.98 -5.74
#